data_AF-A0A679HH94-F1
#
_entry.id   AF-A0A679HH94-F1
#
_cell.length_a   1.000
_cell.length_b   1.000
_cell.length_c   1.000
_cell.angle_alpha   90.00
_cell.angle_beta   90.00
_cell.angle_gamma   90.00
#
_symmetry.space_group_name_H-M   'P 1'
#
loop_
_entity.id
_entity.type
_entity.pdbx_description
1 polymer ?
#
loop_
_entity_poly.entity_id
_entity_poly.type
_entity_poly.pdbx_seq_one_letter_code
_entity_poly.pdbx_strand_id
1 'polypeptide(L)' 'MLARVRALIKQADPGVVEEWKWRGVPVWSHDGLICTGETYQAVVKRTFAKGASLTDPAAEARRRLW' A
#
# COMPACT_ATOMS: atom_id res chain seq x y z
N MET A 1 12.60 -7.41 -0.94
CA MET A 1 11.80 -6.16 -0.78
C MET A 1 10.32 -6.44 -0.47
N LEU A 2 9.63 -7.31 -1.22
CA LEU A 2 8.20 -7.59 -1.03
C LEU A 2 7.82 -8.09 0.37
N ALA A 3 8.63 -8.97 0.97
CA ALA A 3 8.37 -9.50 2.31
C ALA A 3 8.23 -8.40 3.38
N ARG A 4 9.04 -7.33 3.30
CA ARG A 4 8.96 -6.19 4.20
C ARG A 4 7.67 -5.39 4.00
N VAL A 5 7.21 -5.26 2.76
CA VAL A 5 5.94 -4.58 2.45
C VAL A 5 4.75 -5.37 2.98
N ARG A 6 4.74 -6.70 2.80
CA ARG A 6 3.71 -7.58 3.36
C ARG A 6 3.61 -7.48 4.88
N ALA A 7 4.77 -7.48 5.56
CA ALA A 7 4.82 -7.31 7.01
C ALA A 7 4.22 -5.96 7.45
N LEU A 8 4.57 -4.87 6.76
CA LEU A 8 4.02 -3.54 7.06
C LEU A 8 2.51 -3.45 6.81
N ILE A 9 2.02 -4.04 5.72
CA ILE A 9 0.58 -4.04 5.40
C ILE A 9 -0.19 -4.83 6.49
N LYS A 10 0.31 -5.99 6.92
CA LYS A 10 -0.32 -6.77 7.98
C LYS A 10 -0.26 -6.12 9.37
N GLN A 11 0.80 -5.35 9.64
CA GLN A 11 0.91 -4.56 10.87
C GLN A 11 -0.05 -3.37 10.87
N ALA A 12 -0.19 -2.69 9.73
CA ALA A 12 -1.10 -1.55 9.59
C ALA A 12 -2.58 -1.99 9.60
N ASP A 13 -2.86 -3.16 9.05
CA ASP A 13 -4.20 -3.73 9.00
C ASP A 13 -4.16 -5.27 9.21
N PRO A 14 -4.39 -5.74 10.45
CA PRO A 14 -4.42 -7.16 10.76
C PRO A 14 -5.55 -7.92 10.04
N GLY A 15 -6.62 -7.22 9.64
CA GLY A 15 -7.79 -7.80 8.95
C GLY A 15 -7.58 -7.98 7.44
N VAL A 16 -6.50 -7.42 6.89
CA VAL A 16 -6.23 -7.44 5.45
C VAL A 16 -6.15 -8.86 4.89
N VAL A 17 -6.85 -9.06 3.77
CA VAL A 17 -6.82 -10.26 2.94
C VAL A 17 -5.76 -10.07 1.86
N GLU A 18 -4.89 -11.06 1.71
CA GLU A 18 -3.91 -11.10 0.63
C GLU A 18 -4.29 -12.18 -0.39
N GLU A 19 -4.52 -11.75 -1.62
CA GLU A 19 -4.81 -12.64 -2.76
C GLU A 19 -3.71 -12.50 -3.81
N TRP A 20 -3.41 -13.58 -4.53
CA TRP A 20 -2.47 -13.55 -5.65
C TRP A 20 -3.25 -13.62 -6.96
N LYS A 21 -3.20 -12.55 -7.75
CA LYS A 21 -3.94 -12.42 -9.02
C LYS A 21 -2.95 -12.12 -10.15
N TRP A 22 -3.40 -12.26 -11.39
CA TRP A 22 -2.66 -11.84 -12.60
C TRP A 22 -1.18 -12.24 -12.64
N ARG A 23 -0.90 -13.54 -12.85
CA ARG A 23 0.47 -14.07 -12.98
C ARG A 23 1.40 -13.71 -11.81
N GLY A 24 0.87 -13.71 -10.58
CA GLY A 24 1.66 -13.60 -9.36
C GLY A 24 1.79 -12.19 -8.80
N VAL A 25 0.82 -11.30 -9.07
CA VAL A 25 0.73 -9.99 -8.40
C VAL A 25 -0.07 -10.15 -7.10
N PRO A 26 0.52 -9.81 -5.94
CA PRO A 26 -0.21 -9.76 -4.69
C PRO A 26 -1.18 -8.56 -4.69
N VAL A 27 -2.38 -8.81 -4.20
CA VAL A 27 -3.51 -7.88 -4.09
C VAL A 27 -3.98 -7.90 -2.65
N TRP A 28 -4.05 -6.73 -2.02
CA TRP A 28 -4.53 -6.59 -0.64
C TRP A 28 -5.88 -5.88 -0.59
N SER A 29 -6.81 -6.43 0.17
CA SER A 29 -8.17 -5.92 0.33
C SER A 29 -8.67 -6.07 1.77
N HIS A 30 -9.48 -5.11 2.20
CA HIS A 30 -10.25 -5.12 3.45
C HIS A 30 -11.44 -4.18 3.22
N ASP A 31 -12.65 -4.74 3.13
CA ASP A 31 -13.88 -4.05 2.71
C ASP A 31 -13.81 -3.33 1.34
N GLY A 32 -12.86 -3.75 0.50
CA GLY A 32 -12.57 -3.16 -0.81
C GLY A 32 -11.11 -3.33 -1.19
N LEU A 33 -10.75 -3.01 -2.44
CA LEU A 33 -9.37 -3.07 -2.91
C LEU A 33 -8.53 -1.95 -2.27
N ILE A 34 -7.52 -2.32 -1.47
CA ILE A 34 -6.59 -1.37 -0.86
C ILE A 34 -5.47 -1.04 -1.86
N CYS A 35 -4.68 -2.04 -2.24
CA CYS A 35 -3.60 -1.85 -3.21
C CYS A 35 -3.13 -3.16 -3.85
N THR A 36 -2.46 -3.04 -5.00
CA THR A 36 -1.71 -4.13 -5.64
C THR A 36 -0.20 -3.93 -5.43
N GLY A 37 0.57 -5.02 -5.37
CA GLY A 37 2.02 -4.98 -5.13
C GLY A 37 2.82 -5.54 -6.29
N GLU A 38 2.83 -4.85 -7.43
CA GLU A 38 3.63 -5.25 -8.59
C GLU A 38 5.13 -5.11 -8.29
N THR A 39 5.82 -6.24 -8.15
CA THR A 39 7.27 -6.28 -7.92
C THR A 39 8.05 -6.37 -9.22
N TYR A 40 8.89 -5.37 -9.47
CA TYR A 40 9.94 -5.37 -10.49
C TYR A 40 11.30 -5.57 -9.82
N GLN A 41 12.34 -5.89 -10.59
CA GLN A 41 13.67 -6.27 -10.06
C GLN A 41 14.24 -5.31 -9.01
N ALA A 42 13.97 -4.00 -9.13
CA ALA A 42 14.48 -2.98 -8.20
C ALA A 42 13.38 -2.24 -7.42
N VAL A 43 12.12 -2.31 -7.84
CA VAL A 43 11.04 -1.45 -7.33
C VAL A 43 9.76 -2.23 -7.10
N VAL A 44 8.99 -1.81 -6.10
CA VAL A 44 7.61 -2.29 -5.90
C VAL A 44 6.67 -1.16 -6.27
N LYS A 45 5.93 -1.32 -7.36
CA LYS A 45 4.87 -0.39 -7.75
C LYS A 45 3.62 -0.74 -6.96
N ARG A 46 3.06 0.25 -6.25
CA ARG A 46 1.81 0.10 -5.50
C ARG A 46 0.74 0.99 -6.12
N THR A 47 -0.32 0.38 -6.61
CA THR A 47 -1.47 1.09 -7.19
C THR A 47 -2.63 1.01 -6.20
N PHE A 48 -3.12 2.16 -5.75
CA PHE A 48 -4.27 2.27 -4.84
C PHE A 48 -5.56 2.54 -5.64
N ALA A 49 -6.65 1.83 -5.33
CA ALA A 49 -7.89 1.85 -6.12
C ALA A 49 -8.61 3.22 -6.13
N LYS A 50 -8.43 4.01 -5.07
CA LYS A 50 -8.64 5.45 -5.02
C LYS A 50 -7.30 6.04 -4.65
N GLY A 51 -6.75 6.95 -5.47
CA GLY A 51 -5.45 7.58 -5.25
C GLY A 51 -5.26 7.91 -3.77
N ALA A 52 -4.12 7.50 -3.19
CA ALA A 52 -3.83 7.41 -1.76
C ALA A 52 -4.56 8.46 -0.91
N SER A 53 -5.81 8.20 -0.53
CA SER A 53 -6.61 9.09 0.33
C SER A 53 -6.34 8.77 1.79
N LEU A 54 -5.08 8.42 2.09
CA LEU A 54 -4.56 8.50 3.45
C LEU A 54 -4.25 9.97 3.66
N THR A 55 -4.97 10.61 4.58
CA THR A 55 -4.61 11.93 5.08
C THR A 55 -3.14 11.87 5.48
N ASP A 56 -2.27 12.60 4.77
CA ASP A 56 -0.87 12.68 5.12
C ASP A 56 -0.76 13.39 6.48
N PRO A 57 -0.36 12.71 7.57
CA PRO A 57 -0.20 13.35 8.86
C PRO A 57 0.93 14.40 8.86
N ALA A 58 1.78 14.44 7.83
CA ALA A 58 2.84 15.45 7.68
C ALA A 58 2.39 16.72 6.93
N ALA A 59 1.20 16.74 6.31
CA ALA A 59 0.71 17.92 5.58
C ALA A 59 0.39 19.12 6.50
N GLU A 60 0.04 18.87 7.77
CA GLU A 60 -0.28 19.91 8.77
C GLU A 60 0.97 20.70 9.23
N ALA A 61 2.19 20.24 8.93
CA ALA A 61 3.42 20.78 9.53
C ALA A 61 4.23 21.76 8.64
N ARG A 62 3.78 22.06 7.41
CA ARG A 62 4.56 22.91 6.47
C ARG A 62 3.80 24.11 5.89
N ARG A 63 2.94 24.74 6.70
CA ARG A 63 2.28 26.03 6.34
C ARG A 63 2.64 27.21 7.24
N ARG A 64 3.76 27.16 7.96
CA ARG A 64 4.35 28.34 8.59
C ARG A 64 5.87 28.25 8.49
N LEU A 65 6.44 29.34 7.96
CA LEU A 65 7.85 29.67 7.80
C LEU A 65 8.41 29.40 6.38
N TRP A 66 8.59 30.55 5.71
CA TRP A 66 9.20 30.86 4.40
C TRP A 66 8.30 30.67 3.18
#